data_AF-M2R743-F1
#
_entry.id   AF-M2R743-F1
#
_cell.length_a   1.000
_cell.length_b   1.000
_cell.length_c   1.000
_cell.angle_alpha   90.00
_cell.angle_beta   90.00
_cell.angle_gamma   90.00
#
_symmetry.space_group_name_H-M   'P 1'
#
loop_
_entity.id
_entity.type
_entity.pdbx_description
1 polymer ?
#
loop_
_entity_poly.entity_id
_entity_poly.type
_entity_poly.pdbx_seq_one_letter_code
_entity_poly.pdbx_strand_id
1 'polypeptide(L)'
;MADADSSSMKHSNEFWYLDGNVVLIAGEIAFRVFRGQLSQHSDIFRDLFEIPQSSSMEQLDGCPVVRLYDDPNDIIHILRALFPGEHSFSWLMPRPQFAVVSAWIRLGDKYNIRGLRDHGLELLKKIFSDNFPERFGTAEEYLKKAPIEIDIRDAPKVVYLSRLTDTPSLLPLAFYMCCQMVPEDFVGCTTTDIVHERLSADDAVRCLKGADALSHVAIQSCFVVLSEPNPDCTRKGHPDLCSKLLQFHLRVIGLTVGQNRHNLMCRAVLDDREPDLRDVVHNSRVCNACMERTYTKYKEERMRIWDVLPTFFDLEERLADGVLSVGPNS
;
A
#
# COMPACT_ATOMS: atom_id res chain seq x y z
N MET A 1 -33.74 -15.60 -34.54
CA MET A 1 -32.26 -15.75 -34.43
C MET A 1 -31.75 -14.50 -33.75
N ALA A 2 -31.38 -14.46 -32.49
CA ALA A 2 -31.26 -15.49 -31.46
C ALA A 2 -31.77 -14.89 -30.14
N ASP A 3 -32.52 -15.66 -29.36
CA ASP A 3 -32.82 -15.36 -27.96
C ASP A 3 -31.48 -15.31 -27.21
N ALA A 4 -31.12 -14.11 -26.75
CA ALA A 4 -29.97 -13.91 -25.89
C ALA A 4 -30.37 -14.30 -24.47
N ASP A 5 -30.03 -15.54 -24.12
CA ASP A 5 -29.64 -16.03 -22.80
C ASP A 5 -30.21 -15.24 -21.60
N SER A 6 -31.39 -15.64 -21.13
CA SER A 6 -31.84 -15.33 -19.77
C SER A 6 -31.03 -16.18 -18.79
N SER A 7 -29.74 -15.87 -18.63
CA SER A 7 -28.93 -16.32 -17.51
C SER A 7 -29.72 -16.01 -16.23
N SER A 8 -30.00 -17.02 -15.40
CA SER A 8 -30.84 -16.87 -14.21
C SER A 8 -30.20 -15.85 -13.25
N MET A 9 -30.67 -14.61 -13.29
CA MET A 9 -30.23 -13.53 -12.42
C MET A 9 -30.47 -13.94 -10.96
N LYS A 10 -29.43 -13.88 -10.13
CA LYS A 10 -29.52 -14.31 -8.73
C LYS A 10 -29.80 -13.10 -7.85
N HIS A 11 -30.79 -13.22 -6.96
CA HIS A 11 -31.05 -12.20 -5.97
C HIS A 11 -29.97 -12.24 -4.88
N SER A 12 -29.50 -11.08 -4.45
CA SER A 12 -28.62 -10.97 -3.30
C SER A 12 -29.31 -11.48 -2.04
N ASN A 13 -28.66 -12.37 -1.29
CA ASN A 13 -29.18 -12.85 -0.01
C ASN A 13 -29.17 -11.76 1.07
N GLU A 14 -28.34 -10.72 0.91
CA GLU A 14 -28.14 -9.66 1.91
C GLU A 14 -28.93 -8.39 1.57
N PHE A 15 -29.03 -8.05 0.28
CA PHE A 15 -29.67 -6.81 -0.17
C PHE A 15 -30.79 -7.09 -1.16
N TRP A 16 -31.91 -7.58 -0.60
CA TRP A 16 -33.15 -7.79 -1.33
C TRP A 16 -34.36 -7.33 -0.50
N TYR A 17 -34.60 -6.01 -0.50
CA TYR A 17 -35.71 -5.42 0.23
C TYR A 17 -37.01 -5.59 -0.54
N LEU A 18 -38.05 -6.14 0.11
CA LEU A 18 -39.36 -6.41 -0.50
C LEU A 18 -40.04 -5.12 -1.00
N ASP A 19 -39.81 -4.02 -0.28
CA ASP A 19 -40.29 -2.66 -0.55
C ASP A 19 -39.25 -1.79 -1.28
N GLY A 20 -38.11 -2.36 -1.70
CA GLY A 20 -37.11 -1.66 -2.50
C GLY A 20 -37.70 -1.18 -3.83
N ASN A 21 -37.22 -0.02 -4.29
CA ASN A 21 -37.78 0.73 -5.43
C ASN A 21 -36.76 0.96 -6.58
N VAL A 22 -35.62 0.28 -6.52
CA VAL A 22 -34.65 0.15 -7.62
C VAL A 22 -33.93 -1.19 -7.51
N VAL A 23 -33.57 -1.75 -8.67
CA VAL A 23 -32.72 -2.93 -8.74
C VAL A 23 -31.38 -2.54 -9.35
N LEU A 24 -30.29 -2.78 -8.62
CA LEU A 24 -28.94 -2.71 -9.16
C LEU A 24 -28.55 -4.10 -9.67
N ILE A 25 -27.95 -4.21 -10.84
CA ILE A 25 -27.42 -5.48 -11.36
C ILE A 25 -25.92 -5.34 -11.54
N ALA A 26 -25.14 -6.21 -10.90
CA ALA A 26 -23.70 -6.33 -11.12
C ALA A 26 -23.39 -7.79 -11.44
N GLY A 27 -22.77 -8.05 -12.59
CA GLY A 27 -22.59 -9.42 -13.09
C GLY A 27 -23.91 -10.20 -13.15
N GLU A 28 -23.96 -11.34 -12.47
CA GLU A 28 -25.15 -12.20 -12.34
C GLU A 28 -25.99 -11.94 -11.07
N ILE A 29 -25.65 -10.90 -10.29
CA ILE A 29 -26.31 -10.62 -9.00
C ILE A 29 -27.15 -9.35 -9.10
N ALA A 30 -28.40 -9.47 -8.67
CA ALA A 30 -29.33 -8.35 -8.53
C ALA A 30 -29.51 -7.97 -7.05
N PHE A 31 -29.51 -6.67 -6.79
CA PHE A 31 -29.68 -6.05 -5.48
C PHE A 31 -30.90 -5.16 -5.52
N ARG A 32 -31.96 -5.50 -4.77
CA ARG A 32 -33.17 -4.68 -4.70
C ARG A 32 -33.08 -3.78 -3.47
N VAL A 33 -32.93 -2.48 -3.70
CA VAL A 33 -32.58 -1.47 -2.68
C VAL A 33 -33.40 -0.17 -2.84
N PHE A 34 -33.08 0.84 -2.03
CA PHE A 34 -33.80 2.12 -2.00
C PHE A 34 -33.02 3.22 -2.72
N ARG A 35 -33.67 3.88 -3.70
CA ARG A 35 -33.14 5.04 -4.43
C ARG A 35 -32.69 6.15 -3.50
N GLY A 36 -33.54 6.51 -2.54
CA GLY A 36 -33.28 7.61 -1.60
C GLY A 36 -31.98 7.42 -0.81
N GLN A 37 -31.70 6.20 -0.37
CA GLN A 37 -30.47 5.88 0.36
C GLN A 37 -29.23 6.03 -0.52
N LEU A 38 -29.30 5.55 -1.78
CA LEU A 38 -28.21 5.72 -2.74
C LEU A 38 -28.00 7.20 -3.07
N SER A 39 -29.07 7.95 -3.38
CA SER A 39 -29.02 9.39 -3.71
C SER A 39 -28.51 10.26 -2.56
N GLN A 40 -28.77 9.86 -1.31
CA GLN A 40 -28.30 10.58 -0.13
C GLN A 40 -26.78 10.57 -0.02
N HIS A 41 -26.14 9.48 -0.46
CA HIS A 41 -24.71 9.27 -0.28
C HIS A 41 -23.89 9.37 -1.56
N SER A 42 -24.53 9.27 -2.73
CA SER A 42 -23.89 9.31 -4.05
C SER A 42 -24.53 10.35 -4.94
N ASP A 43 -23.74 11.34 -5.34
CA ASP A 43 -24.16 12.35 -6.31
C ASP A 43 -24.47 11.70 -7.67
N ILE A 44 -23.69 10.70 -8.09
CA ILE A 44 -23.91 9.98 -9.35
C ILE A 44 -25.26 9.25 -9.36
N PHE A 45 -25.61 8.55 -8.28
CA PHE A 45 -26.90 7.88 -8.21
C PHE A 45 -28.06 8.89 -8.09
N ARG A 46 -27.87 10.01 -7.41
CA ARG A 46 -28.87 11.09 -7.36
C ARG A 46 -29.17 11.62 -8.76
N ASP A 47 -28.13 12.03 -9.49
CA ASP A 47 -28.27 12.58 -10.84
C ASP A 47 -28.86 11.53 -11.80
N LEU A 48 -28.43 10.28 -11.69
CA LEU A 48 -28.97 9.16 -12.48
C LEU A 48 -30.48 8.98 -12.29
N PHE A 49 -31.00 9.16 -11.07
CA PHE A 49 -32.42 8.99 -10.78
C PHE A 49 -33.27 10.22 -11.09
N GLU A 50 -32.67 11.40 -11.26
CA GLU A 50 -33.36 12.63 -11.69
C GLU A 50 -33.69 12.63 -13.20
N ILE A 51 -32.98 11.83 -13.99
CA ILE A 51 -33.23 11.71 -15.43
C ILE A 51 -34.62 11.10 -15.68
N PRO A 52 -35.50 11.76 -16.47
CA PRO A 52 -36.82 11.24 -16.80
C PRO A 52 -36.71 9.87 -17.48
N GLN A 53 -37.27 8.84 -16.84
CA GLN A 53 -37.20 7.48 -17.35
C GLN A 53 -38.24 7.29 -18.46
N SER A 54 -37.79 6.88 -19.64
CA SER A 54 -38.67 6.55 -20.78
C SER A 54 -39.48 5.26 -20.49
N SER A 55 -40.61 5.08 -21.18
CA SER A 55 -41.46 3.89 -21.01
C SER A 55 -40.83 2.56 -21.45
N SER A 56 -39.67 2.58 -22.11
CA SER A 56 -38.93 1.40 -22.59
C SER A 56 -37.80 0.95 -21.65
N MET A 57 -37.79 1.44 -20.40
CA MET A 57 -36.73 1.15 -19.45
C MET A 57 -36.79 -0.29 -18.95
N GLU A 58 -35.64 -0.94 -18.80
CA GLU A 58 -35.53 -2.28 -18.21
C GLU A 58 -36.10 -2.30 -16.78
N GLN A 59 -36.95 -3.28 -16.49
CA GLN A 59 -37.52 -3.49 -15.17
C GLN A 59 -37.32 -4.93 -14.72
N LEU A 60 -37.11 -5.11 -13.42
CA LEU A 60 -37.10 -6.40 -12.73
C LEU A 60 -37.99 -6.28 -11.49
N ASP A 61 -38.94 -7.20 -11.33
CA ASP A 61 -39.94 -7.18 -10.25
C ASP A 61 -40.67 -5.83 -10.09
N GLY A 62 -41.03 -5.21 -11.23
CA GLY A 62 -41.70 -3.92 -11.28
C GLY A 62 -40.84 -2.73 -10.85
N CYS A 63 -39.54 -2.96 -10.61
CA CYS A 63 -38.58 -1.92 -10.25
C CYS A 63 -37.67 -1.59 -11.44
N PRO A 64 -37.35 -0.31 -11.65
CA PRO A 64 -36.37 0.11 -12.66
C PRO A 64 -34.98 -0.46 -12.36
N VAL A 65 -34.31 -0.91 -13.40
CA VAL A 65 -32.98 -1.55 -13.33
C VAL A 65 -31.87 -0.56 -13.63
N VAL A 66 -30.78 -0.63 -12.84
CA VAL A 66 -29.50 0.02 -13.13
C VAL A 66 -28.42 -1.05 -13.22
N ARG A 67 -27.81 -1.19 -14.40
CA ARG A 67 -26.69 -2.12 -14.61
C ARG A 67 -25.36 -1.46 -14.24
N LEU A 68 -24.62 -2.11 -13.35
CA LEU A 68 -23.30 -1.75 -12.88
C LEU A 68 -22.28 -2.74 -13.47
N TYR A 69 -21.09 -2.23 -13.81
CA TYR A 69 -20.00 -3.02 -14.38
C TYR A 69 -18.93 -3.39 -13.35
N ASP A 70 -19.26 -3.27 -12.07
CA ASP A 70 -18.35 -3.56 -10.96
C ASP A 70 -18.50 -5.00 -10.48
N ASP A 71 -17.53 -5.46 -9.69
CA ASP A 71 -17.61 -6.76 -9.03
C ASP A 71 -18.80 -6.80 -8.05
N PRO A 72 -19.61 -7.86 -8.05
CA PRO A 72 -20.75 -7.95 -7.15
C PRO A 72 -20.37 -7.90 -5.65
N ASN A 73 -19.20 -8.43 -5.26
CA ASN A 73 -18.73 -8.37 -3.88
C ASN A 73 -18.31 -6.95 -3.49
N ASP A 74 -17.69 -6.21 -4.41
CA ASP A 74 -17.39 -4.80 -4.20
C ASP A 74 -18.68 -4.03 -3.91
N ILE A 75 -19.74 -4.25 -4.70
CA ILE A 75 -21.06 -3.63 -4.48
C ILE A 75 -21.60 -3.97 -3.08
N ILE A 76 -21.54 -5.23 -2.65
CA ILE A 76 -21.95 -5.65 -1.30
C ILE A 76 -21.20 -4.84 -0.23
N HIS A 77 -19.88 -4.63 -0.37
CA HIS A 77 -19.10 -3.87 0.60
C HIS A 77 -19.56 -2.41 0.75
N ILE A 78 -20.13 -1.82 -0.29
CA ILE A 78 -20.63 -0.44 -0.28
C ILE A 78 -22.03 -0.39 0.27
N LEU A 79 -22.89 -1.31 -0.16
CA LEU A 79 -24.25 -1.39 0.35
C LEU A 79 -24.25 -1.60 1.87
N ARG A 80 -23.31 -2.39 2.42
CA ARG A 80 -23.09 -2.51 3.88
C ARG A 80 -22.77 -1.19 4.57
N ALA A 81 -22.05 -0.30 3.89
CA ALA A 81 -21.71 1.01 4.43
C ALA A 81 -22.86 2.02 4.32
N LEU A 82 -23.66 1.92 3.25
CA LEU A 82 -24.73 2.87 2.93
C LEU A 82 -26.07 2.57 3.57
N PHE A 83 -26.39 1.31 3.86
CA PHE A 83 -27.70 0.90 4.38
C PHE A 83 -27.60 0.55 5.88
N PRO A 84 -27.99 1.46 6.79
CA PRO A 84 -27.98 1.18 8.22
C PRO A 84 -29.03 0.11 8.57
N GLY A 85 -28.59 -0.98 9.22
CA GLY A 85 -29.41 -2.11 9.67
C GLY A 85 -28.57 -3.20 10.37
N GLU A 86 -29.01 -4.46 10.33
CA GLU A 86 -28.24 -5.62 10.87
C GLU A 86 -26.83 -5.75 10.25
N HIS A 87 -26.58 -5.09 9.13
CA HIS A 87 -25.29 -5.07 8.41
C HIS A 87 -24.50 -3.75 8.59
N SER A 88 -25.00 -2.80 9.39
CA SER A 88 -24.36 -1.51 9.68
C SER A 88 -23.04 -1.64 10.45
N PHE A 89 -22.65 -2.86 10.83
CA PHE A 89 -21.42 -3.16 11.54
C PHE A 89 -20.16 -2.86 10.73
N SER A 90 -20.25 -2.50 9.44
CA SER A 90 -19.07 -2.22 8.64
C SER A 90 -18.21 -1.06 9.15
N TRP A 91 -18.82 -0.04 9.77
CA TRP A 91 -18.13 1.06 10.48
C TRP A 91 -17.63 0.67 11.87
N LEU A 92 -18.17 -0.42 12.43
CA LEU A 92 -17.81 -0.98 13.73
C LEU A 92 -16.83 -2.16 13.60
N MET A 93 -16.44 -2.54 12.37
CA MET A 93 -15.42 -3.55 12.15
C MET A 93 -14.11 -3.02 12.75
N PRO A 94 -13.58 -3.61 13.83
CA PRO A 94 -12.39 -3.09 14.49
C PRO A 94 -11.15 -3.17 13.57
N ARG A 95 -11.20 -4.01 12.53
CA ARG A 95 -10.14 -4.20 11.55
C ARG A 95 -10.71 -4.71 10.21
N PRO A 96 -11.11 -3.83 9.26
CA PRO A 96 -11.68 -4.27 7.98
C PRO A 96 -10.60 -4.92 7.09
N GLN A 97 -11.01 -5.82 6.20
CA GLN A 97 -10.14 -6.40 5.18
C GLN A 97 -9.72 -5.37 4.13
N PHE A 98 -8.51 -5.49 3.60
CA PHE A 98 -8.02 -4.61 2.54
C PHE A 98 -8.95 -4.60 1.31
N ALA A 99 -9.55 -5.74 0.94
CA ALA A 99 -10.52 -5.80 -0.16
C ALA A 99 -11.72 -4.86 0.06
N VAL A 100 -12.23 -4.79 1.29
CA VAL A 100 -13.32 -3.89 1.68
C VAL A 100 -12.88 -2.42 1.54
N VAL A 101 -11.70 -2.08 2.09
CA VAL A 101 -11.14 -0.71 2.02
C VAL A 101 -10.85 -0.30 0.57
N SER A 102 -10.36 -1.23 -0.25
CA SER A 102 -10.13 -1.01 -1.68
C SER A 102 -11.45 -0.75 -2.42
N ALA A 103 -12.50 -1.52 -2.15
CA ALA A 103 -13.82 -1.30 -2.72
C ALA A 103 -14.39 0.07 -2.33
N TRP A 104 -14.28 0.45 -1.06
CA TRP A 104 -14.67 1.77 -0.54
C TRP A 104 -14.00 2.91 -1.28
N ILE A 105 -12.68 2.83 -1.51
CA ILE A 105 -11.95 3.88 -2.21
C ILE A 105 -12.33 3.89 -3.70
N ARG A 106 -12.25 2.74 -4.39
CA ARG A 106 -12.49 2.67 -5.85
C ARG A 106 -13.87 3.13 -6.24
N LEU A 107 -14.87 2.55 -5.61
CA LEU A 107 -16.25 2.81 -5.97
C LEU A 107 -16.80 4.04 -5.25
N GLY A 108 -16.25 4.40 -4.08
CA GLY A 108 -16.54 5.68 -3.46
C GLY A 108 -16.06 6.84 -4.33
N ASP A 109 -14.94 6.70 -5.03
CA ASP A 109 -14.52 7.68 -6.03
C ASP A 109 -15.41 7.64 -7.28
N LYS A 110 -15.63 6.45 -7.87
CA LYS A 110 -16.46 6.25 -9.07
C LYS A 110 -17.89 6.78 -8.93
N TYR A 111 -18.54 6.52 -7.80
CA TYR A 111 -19.91 6.93 -7.53
C TYR A 111 -19.99 8.22 -6.71
N ASN A 112 -18.88 8.91 -6.48
CA ASN A 112 -18.79 10.14 -5.69
C ASN A 112 -19.45 10.01 -4.29
N ILE A 113 -19.16 8.90 -3.60
CA ILE A 113 -19.50 8.63 -2.18
C ILE A 113 -18.30 9.06 -1.32
N ARG A 114 -18.11 10.38 -1.22
CA ARG A 114 -16.89 10.97 -0.63
C ARG A 114 -16.57 10.48 0.77
N GLY A 115 -17.58 10.41 1.65
CA GLY A 115 -17.37 9.97 3.03
C GLY A 115 -16.79 8.55 3.13
N LEU A 116 -17.15 7.66 2.22
CA LEU A 116 -16.63 6.29 2.19
C LEU A 116 -15.21 6.23 1.60
N ARG A 117 -14.98 6.95 0.50
CA ARG A 117 -13.66 7.07 -0.12
C ARG A 117 -12.64 7.66 0.87
N ASP A 118 -13.00 8.78 1.49
CA ASP A 118 -12.11 9.54 2.37
C ASP A 118 -11.79 8.72 3.62
N HIS A 119 -12.76 8.00 4.18
CA HIS A 119 -12.52 7.07 5.29
C HIS A 119 -11.56 5.93 4.92
N GLY A 120 -11.71 5.34 3.73
CA GLY A 120 -10.76 4.33 3.24
C GLY A 120 -9.34 4.89 3.10
N LEU A 121 -9.20 6.11 2.56
CA LEU A 121 -7.91 6.79 2.44
C LEU A 121 -7.30 7.14 3.79
N GLU A 122 -8.09 7.53 4.78
CA GLU A 122 -7.62 7.75 6.16
C GLU A 122 -7.02 6.49 6.78
N LEU A 123 -7.63 5.32 6.54
CA LEU A 123 -7.09 4.04 6.99
C LEU A 123 -5.75 3.72 6.31
N LEU A 124 -5.65 3.94 4.99
CA LEU A 124 -4.40 3.73 4.26
C LEU A 124 -3.30 4.71 4.69
N LYS A 125 -3.61 5.99 4.92
CA LYS A 125 -2.63 7.00 5.37
C LYS A 125 -2.02 6.71 6.75
N LYS A 126 -2.71 5.92 7.59
CA LYS A 126 -2.15 5.44 8.87
C LYS A 126 -1.08 4.36 8.70
N ILE A 127 -0.97 3.77 7.50
CA ILE A 127 -0.07 2.67 7.17
C ILE A 127 0.99 3.14 6.18
N PHE A 128 0.55 3.81 5.11
CA PHE A 128 1.39 4.33 4.04
C PHE A 128 1.45 5.85 4.18
N SER A 129 2.37 6.31 5.03
CA SER A 129 2.63 7.73 5.27
C SER A 129 3.96 8.17 4.65
N ASP A 130 4.11 9.48 4.52
CA ASP A 130 5.36 10.20 4.21
C ASP A 130 6.32 10.32 5.42
N ASN A 131 5.85 9.97 6.61
CA ASN A 131 6.65 9.92 7.83
C ASN A 131 7.18 8.50 8.09
N PHE A 132 8.45 8.38 8.51
CA PHE A 132 9.03 7.10 8.87
C PHE A 132 8.34 6.55 10.13
N PRO A 133 7.84 5.31 10.12
CA PRO A 133 7.18 4.77 11.30
C PRO A 133 8.14 4.62 12.47
N GLU A 134 7.77 5.12 13.65
CA GLU A 134 8.58 5.05 14.89
C GLU A 134 9.00 3.60 15.22
N ARG A 135 8.17 2.62 14.84
CA ARG A 135 8.44 1.18 15.00
C ARG A 135 8.26 0.45 13.67
N PHE A 136 9.32 0.41 12.88
CA PHE A 136 9.39 -0.40 11.67
C PHE A 136 10.32 -1.59 11.90
N GLY A 137 9.73 -2.75 12.23
CA GLY A 137 10.42 -4.05 12.32
C GLY A 137 10.71 -4.56 10.90
N THR A 138 10.07 -5.65 10.48
CA THR A 138 9.96 -5.96 9.04
C THR A 138 8.68 -5.36 8.45
N ALA A 139 8.59 -5.28 7.11
CA ALA A 139 7.36 -4.90 6.43
C ALA A 139 6.16 -5.78 6.85
N GLU A 140 6.34 -7.10 6.98
CA GLU A 140 5.29 -8.03 7.38
C GLU A 140 4.85 -7.82 8.83
N GLU A 141 5.78 -7.57 9.76
CA GLU A 141 5.47 -7.27 11.16
C GLU A 141 4.75 -5.93 11.32
N TYR A 142 5.14 -4.94 10.51
CA TYR A 142 4.49 -3.64 10.45
C TYR A 142 3.04 -3.78 9.98
N LEU A 143 2.80 -4.47 8.85
CA LEU A 143 1.45 -4.69 8.30
C LEU A 143 0.56 -5.53 9.22
N LYS A 144 1.12 -6.50 9.97
CA LYS A 144 0.37 -7.26 11.00
C LYS A 144 -0.23 -6.38 12.09
N LYS A 145 0.32 -5.19 12.35
CA LYS A 145 -0.17 -4.23 13.35
C LYS A 145 -1.04 -3.11 12.75
N ALA A 146 -1.26 -3.12 11.43
CA ALA A 146 -2.08 -2.13 10.74
C ALA A 146 -3.54 -2.12 11.25
N PRO A 147 -4.26 -0.98 11.14
CA PRO A 147 -5.67 -0.87 11.49
C PRO A 147 -6.61 -1.63 10.54
N ILE A 148 -6.08 -2.31 9.52
CA ILE A 148 -6.81 -3.11 8.53
C ILE A 148 -6.10 -4.46 8.35
N GLU A 149 -6.79 -5.48 7.83
CA GLU A 149 -6.17 -6.75 7.44
C GLU A 149 -5.58 -6.58 6.04
N ILE A 150 -4.26 -6.41 5.96
CA ILE A 150 -3.51 -6.14 4.73
C ILE A 150 -2.23 -6.99 4.71
N ASP A 151 -1.87 -7.48 3.52
CA ASP A 151 -0.62 -8.21 3.27
C ASP A 151 0.32 -7.41 2.36
N ILE A 152 1.61 -7.75 2.35
CA ILE A 152 2.58 -7.09 1.47
C ILE A 152 2.19 -7.20 -0.01
N ARG A 153 1.49 -8.28 -0.40
CA ARG A 153 0.97 -8.49 -1.75
C ARG A 153 -0.10 -7.49 -2.18
N ASP A 154 -0.67 -6.73 -1.24
CA ASP A 154 -1.62 -5.66 -1.55
C ASP A 154 -0.93 -4.33 -1.91
N ALA A 155 0.39 -4.21 -1.71
CA ALA A 155 1.13 -2.97 -2.02
C ALA A 155 0.95 -2.46 -3.47
N PRO A 156 0.92 -3.32 -4.52
CA PRO A 156 0.59 -2.88 -5.89
C PRO A 156 -0.79 -2.22 -5.99
N LYS A 157 -1.77 -2.75 -5.26
CA LYS A 157 -3.14 -2.19 -5.23
C LYS A 157 -3.14 -0.85 -4.50
N VAL A 158 -2.32 -0.66 -3.47
CA VAL A 158 -2.15 0.65 -2.80
C VAL A 158 -1.56 1.68 -3.76
N VAL A 159 -0.58 1.32 -4.58
CA VAL A 159 -0.06 2.19 -5.65
C VAL A 159 -1.18 2.58 -6.62
N TYR A 160 -1.96 1.60 -7.09
CA TYR A 160 -3.12 1.86 -7.94
C TYR A 160 -4.12 2.83 -7.29
N LEU A 161 -4.50 2.61 -6.02
CA LEU A 161 -5.43 3.48 -5.29
C LEU A 161 -4.89 4.89 -5.10
N SER A 162 -3.59 5.02 -4.85
CA SER A 162 -2.90 6.30 -4.78
C SER A 162 -2.98 7.06 -6.10
N ARG A 163 -2.79 6.39 -7.25
CA ARG A 163 -2.93 7.00 -8.58
C ARG A 163 -4.38 7.38 -8.87
N LEU A 164 -5.33 6.48 -8.56
CA LEU A 164 -6.76 6.71 -8.78
C LEU A 164 -7.27 7.96 -8.06
N THR A 165 -6.80 8.17 -6.82
CA THR A 165 -7.31 9.23 -5.93
C THR A 165 -6.35 10.43 -5.81
N ASP A 166 -5.31 10.48 -6.64
CA ASP A 166 -4.22 11.47 -6.58
C ASP A 166 -3.71 11.71 -5.15
N THR A 167 -3.41 10.62 -4.43
CA THR A 167 -2.90 10.66 -3.05
C THR A 167 -1.45 10.17 -3.00
N PRO A 168 -0.47 10.97 -3.45
CA PRO A 168 0.92 10.54 -3.63
C PRO A 168 1.64 10.19 -2.32
N SER A 169 1.14 10.65 -1.16
CA SER A 169 1.71 10.33 0.15
C SER A 169 1.75 8.83 0.46
N LEU A 170 0.92 8.02 -0.22
CA LEU A 170 0.92 6.56 -0.05
C LEU A 170 2.07 5.87 -0.80
N LEU A 171 2.67 6.54 -1.81
CA LEU A 171 3.54 5.91 -2.79
C LEU A 171 4.90 5.44 -2.24
N PRO A 172 5.66 6.23 -1.44
CA PRO A 172 7.03 5.85 -1.10
C PRO A 172 7.13 4.49 -0.41
N LEU A 173 6.30 4.27 0.62
CA LEU A 173 6.28 3.00 1.36
C LEU A 173 5.64 1.88 0.53
N ALA A 174 4.60 2.17 -0.25
CA ALA A 174 3.97 1.16 -1.11
C ALA A 174 4.95 0.63 -2.18
N PHE A 175 5.73 1.51 -2.82
CA PHE A 175 6.77 1.11 -3.75
C PHE A 175 7.91 0.36 -3.07
N TYR A 176 8.36 0.81 -1.89
CA TYR A 176 9.34 0.06 -1.10
C TYR A 176 8.88 -1.37 -0.82
N MET A 177 7.61 -1.55 -0.41
CA MET A 177 7.03 -2.87 -0.15
C MET A 177 6.95 -3.73 -1.40
N CYS A 178 6.56 -3.16 -2.55
CA CYS A 178 6.59 -3.88 -3.84
C CYS A 178 8.00 -4.41 -4.15
N CYS A 179 9.04 -3.64 -3.85
CA CYS A 179 10.43 -4.05 -4.09
C CYS A 179 10.88 -5.24 -3.22
N GLN A 180 10.18 -5.58 -2.14
CA GLN A 180 10.51 -6.73 -1.28
C GLN A 180 9.92 -8.06 -1.78
N MET A 181 9.07 -7.99 -2.80
CA MET A 181 8.42 -9.13 -3.44
C MET A 181 9.27 -9.66 -4.61
N VAL A 182 8.87 -10.80 -5.16
CA VAL A 182 9.43 -11.28 -6.44
C VAL A 182 8.75 -10.53 -7.60
N PRO A 183 9.46 -10.23 -8.71
CA PRO A 183 8.90 -9.43 -9.81
C PRO A 183 7.58 -9.97 -10.36
N GLU A 184 7.41 -11.29 -10.41
CA GLU A 184 6.20 -11.95 -10.91
C GLU A 184 4.93 -11.54 -10.14
N ASP A 185 5.08 -11.20 -8.85
CA ASP A 185 3.96 -10.84 -7.98
C ASP A 185 3.44 -9.42 -8.22
N PHE A 186 4.21 -8.52 -8.86
CA PHE A 186 3.79 -7.13 -9.09
C PHE A 186 3.88 -6.66 -10.55
N VAL A 187 4.65 -7.34 -11.41
CA VAL A 187 4.72 -7.10 -12.86
C VAL A 187 3.57 -7.81 -13.59
N GLY A 188 3.02 -8.87 -12.99
CA GLY A 188 1.83 -9.58 -13.47
C GLY A 188 2.12 -10.59 -14.58
N CYS A 189 2.37 -11.85 -14.21
CA CYS A 189 2.63 -12.95 -15.14
C CYS A 189 1.44 -13.92 -15.37
N THR A 190 0.22 -13.69 -14.87
CA THR A 190 -0.88 -14.67 -14.99
C THR A 190 -2.24 -14.08 -15.43
N THR A 191 -2.69 -14.46 -16.63
CA THR A 191 -4.07 -14.70 -17.17
C THR A 191 -5.38 -14.11 -16.58
N THR A 192 -5.42 -13.14 -15.65
CA THR A 192 -6.67 -12.48 -15.23
C THR A 192 -6.68 -10.99 -15.59
N ASP A 193 -7.63 -10.58 -16.44
CA ASP A 193 -7.79 -9.23 -17.03
C ASP A 193 -8.29 -8.15 -16.04
N ILE A 194 -8.07 -8.30 -14.73
CA ILE A 194 -8.55 -7.33 -13.74
C ILE A 194 -7.54 -6.18 -13.62
N VAL A 195 -7.86 -5.06 -14.28
CA VAL A 195 -7.01 -3.87 -14.45
C VAL A 195 -6.51 -3.26 -13.12
N HIS A 196 -7.21 -3.48 -12.02
CA HIS A 196 -6.90 -2.86 -10.71
C HIS A 196 -6.08 -3.75 -9.76
N GLU A 197 -5.62 -4.92 -10.22
CA GLU A 197 -4.82 -5.86 -9.43
C GLU A 197 -3.31 -5.72 -9.67
N ARG A 198 -2.87 -4.82 -10.55
CA ARG A 198 -1.48 -4.73 -11.00
C ARG A 198 -0.96 -3.30 -11.04
N LEU A 199 0.37 -3.18 -11.02
CA LEU A 199 1.02 -1.92 -11.37
C LEU A 199 0.84 -1.61 -12.85
N SER A 200 0.77 -0.32 -13.16
CA SER A 200 0.96 0.15 -14.54
C SER A 200 2.36 -0.23 -15.03
N ALA A 201 2.58 -0.29 -16.35
CA ALA A 201 3.91 -0.55 -16.90
C ALA A 201 4.95 0.46 -16.37
N ASP A 202 4.57 1.73 -16.26
CA ASP A 202 5.46 2.78 -15.75
C ASP A 202 5.78 2.60 -14.27
N ASP A 203 4.79 2.22 -13.45
CA ASP A 203 5.01 1.95 -12.02
C ASP A 203 5.78 0.65 -11.79
N ALA A 204 5.63 -0.35 -12.66
CA ALA A 204 6.47 -1.55 -12.64
C ALA A 204 7.94 -1.21 -12.96
N VAL A 205 8.19 -0.34 -13.95
CA VAL A 205 9.54 0.18 -14.24
C VAL A 205 10.11 0.94 -13.04
N ARG A 206 9.30 1.78 -12.37
CA ARG A 206 9.71 2.47 -11.13
C ARG A 206 10.09 1.49 -10.03
N CYS A 207 9.29 0.43 -9.81
CA CYS A 207 9.64 -0.64 -8.86
C CYS A 207 10.98 -1.30 -9.20
N LEU A 208 11.23 -1.63 -10.46
CA LEU A 208 12.47 -2.29 -10.87
C LEU A 208 13.70 -1.39 -10.66
N LYS A 209 13.61 -0.11 -11.06
CA LYS A 209 14.66 0.88 -10.81
C LYS A 209 14.88 1.08 -9.30
N GLY A 210 13.80 1.20 -8.54
CA GLY A 210 13.87 1.39 -7.10
C GLY A 210 14.47 0.16 -6.39
N ALA A 211 14.16 -1.06 -6.84
CA ALA A 211 14.78 -2.27 -6.31
C ALA A 211 16.30 -2.32 -6.56
N ASP A 212 16.77 -1.85 -7.72
CA ASP A 212 18.19 -1.67 -8.02
C ASP A 212 18.83 -0.62 -7.10
N ALA A 213 18.21 0.56 -6.97
CA ALA A 213 18.65 1.63 -6.08
C ALA A 213 18.71 1.19 -4.60
N LEU A 214 17.70 0.45 -4.13
CA LEU A 214 17.65 -0.12 -2.77
C LEU A 214 18.77 -1.15 -2.56
N SER A 215 19.10 -1.94 -3.58
CA SER A 215 20.22 -2.90 -3.51
C SER A 215 21.56 -2.17 -3.45
N HIS A 216 21.74 -1.11 -4.24
CA HIS A 216 22.95 -0.28 -4.21
C HIS A 216 23.12 0.43 -2.87
N VAL A 217 22.05 1.05 -2.34
CA VAL A 217 22.13 1.77 -1.06
C VAL A 217 22.36 0.82 0.11
N ALA A 218 21.83 -0.41 0.08
CA ALA A 218 22.10 -1.43 1.10
C ALA A 218 23.60 -1.71 1.26
N ILE A 219 24.31 -1.82 0.13
CA ILE A 219 25.75 -2.01 0.11
C ILE A 219 26.44 -0.77 0.69
N GLN A 220 26.11 0.42 0.18
CA GLN A 220 26.71 1.68 0.65
C GLN A 220 26.53 1.90 2.15
N SER A 221 25.32 1.68 2.68
CA SER A 221 25.03 1.80 4.11
C SER A 221 25.86 0.83 4.95
N CYS A 222 26.08 -0.41 4.49
CA CYS A 222 26.99 -1.32 5.18
C CYS A 222 28.43 -0.79 5.23
N PHE A 223 28.93 -0.20 4.15
CA PHE A 223 30.24 0.47 4.17
C PHE A 223 30.27 1.64 5.16
N VAL A 224 29.22 2.48 5.22
CA VAL A 224 29.14 3.59 6.19
C VAL A 224 29.13 3.10 7.64
N VAL A 225 28.34 2.06 7.91
CA VAL A 225 28.13 1.47 9.24
C VAL A 225 29.35 0.70 9.74
N LEU A 226 30.12 0.05 8.84
CA LEU A 226 31.25 -0.84 9.18
C LEU A 226 32.63 -0.32 8.73
N SER A 227 32.77 0.94 8.31
CA SER A 227 34.04 1.48 7.77
C SER A 227 35.05 1.88 8.86
N GLU A 228 34.60 2.56 9.92
CA GLU A 228 35.50 3.26 10.85
C GLU A 228 35.24 2.96 12.33
N PRO A 229 36.30 2.74 13.13
CA PRO A 229 36.18 2.59 14.57
C PRO A 229 35.75 3.92 15.23
N ASN A 230 35.17 3.88 16.42
CA ASN A 230 34.89 5.07 17.22
C ASN A 230 36.21 5.80 17.59
N PRO A 231 36.27 7.15 17.56
CA PRO A 231 37.45 7.90 18.01
C PRO A 231 37.89 7.53 19.43
N ASP A 232 36.94 7.19 20.31
CA ASP A 232 37.16 6.74 21.68
C ASP A 232 37.46 5.23 21.77
N CYS A 233 38.07 4.63 20.75
CA CYS A 233 38.39 3.20 20.76
C CYS A 233 39.40 2.87 21.86
N THR A 234 38.94 2.25 22.95
CA THR A 234 39.74 1.99 24.16
C THR A 234 40.62 0.73 24.10
N ARG A 235 40.86 0.15 22.92
CA ARG A 235 41.57 -1.13 22.81
C ARG A 235 43.08 -0.95 23.00
N LYS A 236 43.51 -1.01 24.27
CA LYS A 236 44.91 -0.86 24.68
C LYS A 236 45.81 -1.81 23.87
N GLY A 237 46.86 -1.25 23.25
CA GLY A 237 47.89 -1.98 22.51
C GLY A 237 47.55 -2.34 21.06
N HIS A 238 46.29 -2.17 20.60
CA HIS A 238 45.87 -2.52 19.25
C HIS A 238 44.82 -1.54 18.68
N PRO A 239 45.22 -0.29 18.37
CA PRO A 239 44.31 0.78 17.94
C PRO A 239 43.49 0.41 16.69
N ASP A 240 44.04 -0.38 15.77
CA ASP A 240 43.38 -0.72 14.50
C ASP A 240 42.52 -1.99 14.56
N LEU A 241 42.53 -2.73 15.67
CA LEU A 241 41.93 -4.06 15.67
C LEU A 241 40.41 -4.00 15.50
N CYS A 242 39.72 -3.02 16.09
CA CYS A 242 38.29 -2.82 15.83
C CYS A 242 38.02 -2.47 14.36
N SER A 243 38.85 -1.63 13.73
CA SER A 243 38.74 -1.33 12.29
C SER A 243 38.90 -2.60 11.44
N LYS A 244 39.93 -3.41 11.70
CA LYS A 244 40.18 -4.68 10.99
C LYS A 244 39.02 -5.68 11.15
N LEU A 245 38.42 -5.76 12.34
CA LEU A 245 37.27 -6.61 12.60
C LEU A 245 36.03 -6.13 11.85
N LEU A 246 35.71 -4.84 11.90
CA LEU A 246 34.59 -4.28 11.16
C LEU A 246 34.74 -4.50 9.65
N GLN A 247 35.95 -4.29 9.10
CA GLN A 247 36.26 -4.60 7.70
C GLN A 247 36.14 -6.10 7.38
N PHE A 248 36.53 -6.98 8.31
CA PHE A 248 36.34 -8.42 8.14
C PHE A 248 34.85 -8.77 8.04
N HIS A 249 34.01 -8.21 8.92
CA HIS A 249 32.55 -8.43 8.84
C HIS A 249 31.95 -7.90 7.56
N LEU A 250 32.34 -6.71 7.14
CA LEU A 250 31.92 -6.15 5.86
C LEU A 250 32.18 -7.12 4.70
N ARG A 251 33.37 -7.76 4.68
CA ARG A 251 33.70 -8.79 3.68
C ARG A 251 32.83 -10.03 3.80
N VAL A 252 32.64 -10.55 5.01
CA VAL A 252 31.80 -11.75 5.26
C VAL A 252 30.34 -11.52 4.85
N ILE A 253 29.79 -10.36 5.20
CA ILE A 253 28.44 -9.94 4.78
C ILE A 253 28.39 -9.87 3.24
N GLY A 254 29.40 -9.25 2.62
CA GLY A 254 29.51 -9.16 1.16
C GLY A 254 29.54 -10.52 0.45
N LEU A 255 30.17 -11.54 1.05
CA LEU A 255 30.22 -12.90 0.48
C LEU A 255 28.87 -13.65 0.54
N THR A 256 27.91 -13.16 1.33
CA THR A 256 26.61 -13.81 1.54
C THR A 256 25.44 -13.01 0.95
N VAL A 257 25.73 -11.97 0.16
CA VAL A 257 24.71 -11.15 -0.51
C VAL A 257 23.83 -12.02 -1.40
N GLY A 258 22.51 -11.83 -1.31
CA GLY A 258 21.53 -12.57 -2.10
C GLY A 258 21.27 -14.01 -1.64
N GLN A 259 22.05 -14.54 -0.69
CA GLN A 259 21.86 -15.91 -0.17
C GLN A 259 20.87 -15.98 0.99
N ASN A 260 20.67 -14.87 1.72
CA ASN A 260 19.83 -14.83 2.91
C ASN A 260 19.12 -13.48 3.04
N ARG A 261 17.82 -13.49 3.35
CA ARG A 261 17.04 -12.29 3.68
C ARG A 261 17.52 -11.61 4.97
N HIS A 262 18.29 -12.29 5.83
CA HIS A 262 18.94 -11.74 7.03
C HIS A 262 20.29 -11.05 6.76
N ASN A 263 20.73 -10.98 5.50
CA ASN A 263 21.95 -10.26 5.15
C ASN A 263 21.74 -8.73 5.28
N LEU A 264 22.68 -8.02 5.92
CA LEU A 264 22.62 -6.56 6.12
C LEU A 264 22.70 -5.75 4.81
N MET A 265 23.24 -6.33 3.73
CA MET A 265 23.26 -5.75 2.37
C MET A 265 22.06 -6.21 1.52
N CYS A 266 20.97 -6.71 2.13
CA CYS A 266 19.74 -6.98 1.40
C CYS A 266 18.97 -5.70 1.07
N ARG A 267 18.12 -5.75 0.04
CA ARG A 267 17.27 -4.64 -0.41
C ARG A 267 16.22 -4.16 0.62
N ALA A 268 16.05 -4.88 1.72
CA ALA A 268 15.10 -4.55 2.79
C ALA A 268 15.72 -3.55 3.78
N VAL A 269 16.23 -2.44 3.24
CA VAL A 269 17.06 -1.46 3.96
C VAL A 269 16.33 -0.68 5.05
N LEU A 270 15.00 -0.64 5.00
CA LEU A 270 14.20 -0.03 6.05
C LEU A 270 13.82 -1.01 7.16
N ASP A 271 14.01 -2.32 6.96
CA ASP A 271 13.72 -3.30 8.02
C ASP A 271 14.68 -3.10 9.21
N ASP A 272 14.19 -3.36 10.42
CA ASP A 272 15.05 -3.39 11.60
C ASP A 272 15.88 -4.68 11.65
N ARG A 273 17.15 -4.51 11.31
CA ARG A 273 18.21 -5.52 11.31
C ARG A 273 19.25 -5.23 12.40
N GLU A 274 18.91 -4.41 13.40
CA GLU A 274 19.74 -4.23 14.58
C GLU A 274 20.08 -5.58 15.27
N PRO A 275 19.18 -6.59 15.34
CA PRO A 275 19.54 -7.91 15.86
C PRO A 275 20.62 -8.62 15.03
N ASP A 276 20.50 -8.61 13.70
CA ASP A 276 21.50 -9.22 12.81
C ASP A 276 22.86 -8.49 12.94
N LEU A 277 22.82 -7.16 13.05
CA LEU A 277 24.01 -6.34 13.28
C LEU A 277 24.65 -6.63 14.64
N ARG A 278 23.83 -6.80 15.70
CA ARG A 278 24.27 -7.21 17.04
C ARG A 278 25.03 -8.52 16.98
N ASP A 279 24.47 -9.53 16.32
CA ASP A 279 25.13 -10.83 16.20
C ASP A 279 26.48 -10.70 15.47
N VAL A 280 26.55 -9.85 14.45
CA VAL A 280 27.78 -9.55 13.72
C VAL A 280 28.83 -8.86 14.58
N VAL A 281 28.48 -7.96 15.51
CA VAL A 281 29.46 -7.18 16.28
C VAL A 281 29.75 -7.74 17.68
N HIS A 282 28.76 -8.33 18.35
CA HIS A 282 28.92 -8.92 19.69
C HIS A 282 29.80 -10.18 19.67
N ASN A 283 29.66 -11.02 18.63
CA ASN A 283 30.48 -12.23 18.49
C ASN A 283 31.97 -11.93 18.18
N SER A 284 32.30 -10.67 17.96
CA SER A 284 33.48 -10.27 17.19
C SER A 284 34.53 -9.56 18.02
N ARG A 285 34.32 -9.45 19.33
CA ARG A 285 35.21 -8.77 20.28
C ARG A 285 35.53 -7.32 19.84
N VAL A 286 34.60 -6.66 19.15
CA VAL A 286 34.65 -5.20 18.92
C VAL A 286 34.43 -4.52 20.27
N CYS A 287 35.13 -3.41 20.56
CA CYS A 287 34.96 -2.71 21.84
C CYS A 287 33.60 -2.00 21.91
N ASN A 288 33.08 -1.79 23.12
CA ASN A 288 31.76 -1.18 23.35
C ASN A 288 31.59 0.18 22.64
N ALA A 289 32.60 1.05 22.69
CA ALA A 289 32.53 2.36 22.02
C ALA A 289 32.33 2.25 20.49
N CYS A 290 33.01 1.30 19.85
CA CYS A 290 32.84 1.05 18.41
C CYS A 290 31.48 0.41 18.11
N MET A 291 31.03 -0.48 18.98
CA MET A 291 29.73 -1.14 18.87
C MET A 291 28.57 -0.13 18.92
N GLU A 292 28.56 0.74 19.93
CA GLU A 292 27.55 1.81 20.06
C GLU A 292 27.57 2.75 18.85
N ARG A 293 28.76 3.17 18.38
CA ARG A 293 28.88 4.00 17.17
C ARG A 293 28.28 3.31 15.94
N THR A 294 28.50 2.01 15.79
CA THR A 294 27.93 1.22 14.69
C THR A 294 26.41 1.18 14.76
N TYR A 295 25.80 1.05 15.95
CA TYR A 295 24.34 1.11 16.10
C TYR A 295 23.78 2.50 15.82
N THR A 296 24.43 3.56 16.30
CA THR A 296 24.03 4.95 16.00
C THR A 296 24.03 5.19 14.51
N LYS A 297 25.13 4.87 13.82
CA LYS A 297 25.23 4.99 12.36
C LYS A 297 24.17 4.18 11.63
N TYR A 298 23.86 2.98 12.11
CA TYR A 298 22.84 2.14 11.49
C TYR A 298 21.45 2.79 11.54
N LYS A 299 21.07 3.38 12.67
CA LYS A 299 19.81 4.11 12.83
C LYS A 299 19.77 5.38 11.99
N GLU A 300 20.86 6.15 11.99
CA GLU A 300 21.03 7.34 11.16
C GLU A 300 20.91 7.01 9.67
N GLU A 301 21.57 5.94 9.21
CA GLU A 301 21.48 5.49 7.82
C GLU A 301 20.06 5.05 7.44
N ARG A 302 19.33 4.34 8.31
CA ARG A 302 17.92 4.00 8.04
C ARG A 302 17.05 5.24 7.84
N MET A 303 17.22 6.24 8.70
CA MET A 303 16.49 7.52 8.57
C MET A 303 16.89 8.26 7.30
N ARG A 304 18.19 8.33 7.00
CA ARG A 304 18.71 8.96 5.77
C ARG A 304 18.13 8.29 4.52
N ILE A 305 18.07 6.95 4.49
CA ILE A 305 17.51 6.18 3.38
C ILE A 305 16.02 6.45 3.24
N TRP A 306 15.28 6.54 4.34
CA TRP A 306 13.87 6.94 4.31
C TRP A 306 13.68 8.31 3.66
N ASP A 307 14.47 9.30 4.06
CA ASP A 307 14.33 10.68 3.56
C ASP A 307 14.56 10.76 2.03
N VAL A 308 15.45 9.93 1.49
CA VAL A 308 15.73 9.87 0.04
C VAL A 308 14.94 8.77 -0.68
N LEU A 309 14.09 8.02 0.00
CA LEU A 309 13.30 6.93 -0.60
C LEU A 309 12.45 7.39 -1.79
N PRO A 310 11.77 8.57 -1.76
CA PRO A 310 11.00 9.04 -2.91
C PRO A 310 11.83 9.19 -4.20
N THR A 311 13.12 9.51 -4.06
CA THR A 311 14.05 9.69 -5.20
C THR A 311 14.30 8.40 -5.96
N PHE A 312 14.21 7.24 -5.28
CA PHE A 312 14.41 5.93 -5.89
C PHE A 312 13.27 5.54 -6.84
N PHE A 313 12.13 6.23 -6.75
CA PHE A 313 10.91 5.93 -7.48
C PHE A 313 10.44 7.08 -8.38
N ASP A 314 11.31 8.07 -8.65
CA ASP A 314 11.00 9.24 -9.47
C ASP A 314 9.76 10.02 -8.92
N LEU A 315 9.67 10.21 -7.59
CA LEU A 315 8.51 10.86 -6.92
C LEU A 315 8.73 12.33 -6.51
N GLU A 316 9.91 12.91 -6.75
CA GLU A 316 10.26 14.26 -6.29
C GLU A 316 9.45 15.39 -6.98
N GLU A 317 8.95 15.15 -8.20
CA GLU A 317 8.32 16.18 -9.03
C GLU A 317 6.91 16.64 -8.57
N ARG A 318 6.29 16.01 -7.57
CA ARG A 318 4.91 16.35 -7.13
C ARG A 318 4.77 16.96 -5.74
N LEU A 319 5.85 17.12 -4.99
CA LEU A 319 5.82 17.78 -3.67
C LEU A 319 6.11 19.29 -3.75
N ALA A 320 6.49 19.80 -4.94
CA ALA A 320 6.87 21.20 -5.15
C ALA A 320 5.69 22.14 -5.49
N ASP A 321 4.52 21.63 -5.88
CA ASP A 321 3.36 22.47 -6.25
C ASP A 321 2.67 23.16 -5.05
N GLY A 322 3.19 22.97 -3.83
CA GLY A 322 2.73 23.63 -2.60
C GLY A 322 3.57 24.83 -2.14
N VAL A 323 4.70 25.14 -2.79
CA VAL A 323 5.55 26.26 -2.37
C VAL A 323 5.49 27.36 -3.42
N LEU A 324 4.72 28.40 -3.11
CA LEU A 324 4.72 29.68 -3.82
C LEU A 324 6.15 30.12 -4.08
N SER A 325 6.46 30.29 -5.36
CA SER A 325 7.64 30.95 -5.89
C SER A 325 7.89 32.27 -5.16
N VAL A 326 8.88 32.31 -4.28
CA VAL A 326 9.52 33.58 -3.91
C VAL A 326 10.59 33.83 -4.97
N GLY A 327 10.21 34.64 -5.96
CA GLY A 327 11.14 35.12 -6.99
C GLY A 327 12.27 35.96 -6.37
N PRO A 328 13.43 36.05 -7.05
CA PRO A 328 14.55 36.82 -6.56
C PRO A 328 14.27 38.30 -6.79
N ASN A 329 14.22 39.09 -5.72
CA ASN A 329 14.27 40.54 -5.83
C ASN A 329 15.33 41.11 -4.88
N SER A 330 16.26 41.81 -5.54
CA SER A 330 17.14 42.91 -5.07
C SER A 330 18.19 42.61 -4.01
#